data_AF-A0A840CSN5-F1
#
_entry.id   AF-A0A840CSN5-F1
#
_cell.length_a   1.000
_cell.length_b   1.000
_cell.length_c   1.000
_cell.angle_alpha   90.00
_cell.angle_beta   90.00
_cell.angle_gamma   90.00
#
_symmetry.space_group_name_H-M   'P 1'
#
loop_
_entity.id
_entity.type
_entity.pdbx_description
1 polymer ?
#
loop_
_entity_poly.entity_id
_entity_poly.type
_entity_poly.pdbx_seq_one_letter_code
_entity_poly.pdbx_strand_id
1 'polypeptide(L)'
;MFDNEKRAFIAINENTEVCLISKMANRHGLITGATGTGKTVTLQTMAETFSEMGIPVFAADIKGDLSGVATIGGNKESVTQRVESYHLADKGFKFQAFPVQFWDVFGEQGVPVRATVADMGPLLLSRLLSLNDTQSAVLTIIFKIAKDQELEIIDLKDLQKLLEYIGNNSNQFTTQYGNISTASIGAIQRGLITLEHDGADQFFGEPNLNINDLMQTVGDKGVINILAADKLMNSPKVYTTFLMWLMTKLFDVMPEIGDPDKPKMVFFFDEAHLLFTDAPKALLEKIEQVVRLIRSKGIGIYFISQTPADIPDSVLGQLGNRVQHALRAYTPKDQKAVKVAAQTFRANPAFDTETAISELGTGEALVSFLDEKGRPNQVERAYILPPEGQIGPLDAETRNKMTQSSLLYRHYSQLQDRESAYEKLNERIQNTPNEKDLKEQAKAEAQAKKEQERIQKEQDRARREQEKLDQKKSTENKRFWGKVMSSVVAPLAKQLMNSFLKKK
;
A
#
# COMPACT_ATOMS: atom_id res chain seq x y z
N MET A 1 19.80 29.94 12.82
CA MET A 1 18.79 30.17 11.76
C MET A 1 17.39 30.45 12.30
N PHE A 2 17.27 31.06 13.48
CA PHE A 2 15.99 31.46 14.07
C PHE A 2 16.07 32.92 14.46
N ASP A 3 14.98 33.65 14.33
CA ASP A 3 14.92 34.98 14.91
C ASP A 3 14.68 34.93 16.42
N ASN A 4 14.62 36.10 17.05
CA ASN A 4 14.45 36.26 18.49
C ASN A 4 13.13 35.65 19.02
N GLU A 5 12.15 35.38 18.15
CA GLU A 5 10.86 34.77 18.48
C GLU A 5 10.82 33.27 18.11
N LYS A 6 11.98 32.68 17.76
CA LYS A 6 12.10 31.29 17.29
C LYS A 6 11.33 30.99 16.00
N ARG A 7 11.09 32.00 15.16
CA ARG A 7 10.53 31.80 13.82
C ARG A 7 11.65 31.32 12.89
N ALA A 8 11.31 30.41 11.98
CA ALA A 8 12.25 29.80 11.05
C ALA A 8 12.70 30.83 10.01
N PHE A 9 13.96 31.25 10.04
CA PHE A 9 14.49 32.22 9.07
C PHE A 9 14.77 31.49 7.75
N ILE A 10 14.05 31.83 6.67
CA ILE A 10 14.09 31.09 5.40
C ILE A 10 14.63 31.92 4.23
N ALA A 11 14.34 33.22 4.20
CA ALA A 11 14.78 34.10 3.12
C ALA A 11 15.10 35.50 3.63
N ILE A 12 15.96 36.23 2.91
CA ILE A 12 16.42 37.57 3.28
C ILE A 12 16.28 38.51 2.08
N ASN A 13 15.83 39.73 2.33
CA ASN A 13 16.01 40.85 1.41
C ASN A 13 16.73 42.00 2.13
N GLU A 14 17.06 43.08 1.42
CA GLU A 14 17.87 44.19 1.97
C GLU A 14 17.30 44.80 3.25
N ASN A 15 15.97 44.71 3.46
CA ASN A 15 15.27 45.41 4.53
C ASN A 15 14.61 44.46 5.55
N THR A 16 14.45 43.17 5.23
CA THR A 16 13.55 42.27 5.95
C THR A 16 14.07 40.84 5.98
N GLU A 17 13.99 40.23 7.16
CA GLU A 17 14.12 38.79 7.36
C GLU A 17 12.74 38.14 7.16
N VAL A 18 12.64 37.23 6.21
CA VAL A 18 11.40 36.52 5.89
C VAL A 18 11.39 35.19 6.65
N CYS A 19 10.59 35.16 7.71
CA CYS A 19 10.49 34.01 8.61
C CYS A 19 9.18 33.24 8.43
N LEU A 20 9.25 31.92 8.57
CA LEU A 20 8.11 31.02 8.69
C LEU A 20 7.79 30.78 10.17
N ILE A 21 6.55 31.04 10.56
CA ILE A 21 6.08 30.80 11.93
C ILE A 21 5.90 29.29 12.15
N SER A 22 6.55 28.71 13.16
CA SER A 22 6.52 27.26 13.42
C SER A 22 5.10 26.70 13.49
N LYS A 23 4.22 27.38 14.25
CA LYS A 23 2.81 27.01 14.40
C LYS A 23 2.01 27.05 13.09
N MET A 24 2.50 27.77 12.09
CA MET A 24 1.89 27.86 10.76
C MET A 24 2.48 26.86 9.77
N ALA A 25 3.52 26.11 10.15
CA ALA A 25 4.20 25.17 9.27
C ALA A 25 3.32 23.96 8.89
N ASN A 26 2.32 23.60 9.70
CA ASN A 26 1.36 22.54 9.38
C ASN A 26 0.18 23.03 8.51
N ARG A 27 0.10 24.32 8.16
CA ARG A 27 -0.87 24.87 7.20
C ARG A 27 -0.46 24.68 5.74
N HIS A 28 0.36 23.65 5.52
CA HIS A 28 0.89 23.21 4.23
C HIS A 28 1.64 24.32 3.47
N GLY A 29 2.21 23.96 2.33
CA GLY A 29 2.85 24.94 1.47
C GLY A 29 3.05 24.48 0.04
N LEU A 30 3.43 25.44 -0.78
CA LEU A 30 3.70 25.27 -2.20
C LEU A 30 5.03 25.92 -2.54
N ILE A 31 5.92 25.14 -3.16
CA ILE A 31 7.19 25.61 -3.71
C ILE A 31 7.17 25.41 -5.22
N THR A 32 7.20 26.48 -5.99
CA THR A 32 7.05 26.44 -7.45
C THR A 32 8.16 27.18 -8.18
N GLY A 33 8.36 26.89 -9.47
CA GLY A 33 9.40 27.50 -10.30
C GLY A 33 9.92 26.58 -11.39
N ALA A 34 10.58 27.13 -12.40
CA ALA A 34 11.18 26.34 -13.48
C ALA A 34 12.33 25.44 -12.97
N THR A 35 12.80 24.51 -13.80
CA THR A 35 13.97 23.68 -13.46
C THR A 35 15.21 24.53 -13.28
N GLY A 36 15.99 24.25 -12.23
CA GLY A 36 17.25 24.94 -11.95
C GLY A 36 17.13 26.33 -11.31
N THR A 37 15.94 26.79 -10.95
CA THR A 37 15.75 28.17 -10.41
C THR A 37 15.98 28.30 -8.90
N GLY A 38 15.93 27.18 -8.16
CA GLY A 38 16.20 27.17 -6.71
C GLY A 38 15.27 26.31 -5.86
N LYS A 39 14.30 25.60 -6.44
CA LYS A 39 13.33 24.75 -5.70
C LYS A 39 13.99 23.77 -4.74
N THR A 40 14.97 22.99 -5.20
CA THR A 40 15.69 22.01 -4.37
C THR A 40 16.43 22.67 -3.22
N VAL A 41 17.03 23.85 -3.45
CA VAL A 41 17.69 24.64 -2.40
C VAL A 41 16.67 25.08 -1.36
N THR A 42 15.49 25.56 -1.76
CA THR A 42 14.42 25.90 -0.81
C THR A 42 13.95 24.71 0.00
N LEU A 43 13.72 23.56 -0.66
CA LEU A 43 13.36 22.32 0.02
C LEU A 43 14.42 21.99 1.08
N GLN A 44 15.70 21.99 0.70
CA GLN A 44 16.81 21.69 1.58
C GLN A 44 16.88 22.67 2.76
N THR A 45 16.92 23.99 2.50
CA THR A 45 16.96 25.02 3.55
C THR A 45 15.79 24.89 4.53
N MET A 46 14.57 24.64 4.03
CA MET A 46 13.41 24.43 4.90
C MET A 46 13.50 23.12 5.69
N ALA A 47 13.97 22.03 5.07
CA ALA A 47 14.15 20.74 5.75
C ALA A 47 15.20 20.82 6.87
N GLU A 48 16.33 21.47 6.61
CA GLU A 48 17.38 21.77 7.59
C GLU A 48 16.82 22.61 8.74
N THR A 49 16.08 23.68 8.44
CA THR A 49 15.48 24.55 9.45
C THR A 49 14.46 23.80 10.30
N PHE A 50 13.59 22.97 9.70
CA PHE A 50 12.65 22.13 10.45
C PHE A 50 13.38 21.09 11.32
N SER A 51 14.45 20.49 10.81
CA SER A 51 15.30 19.60 11.59
C SER A 51 15.88 20.32 12.81
N GLU A 52 16.44 21.53 12.65
CA GLU A 52 16.93 22.35 13.78
C GLU A 52 15.84 22.65 14.83
N MET A 53 14.57 22.77 14.41
CA MET A 53 13.44 22.96 15.32
C MET A 53 13.03 21.69 16.07
N GLY A 54 13.71 20.56 15.84
CA GLY A 54 13.30 19.26 16.35
C GLY A 54 12.02 18.74 15.68
N ILE A 55 11.77 19.12 14.42
CA ILE A 55 10.65 18.63 13.61
C ILE A 55 11.21 17.62 12.60
N PRO A 56 10.85 16.34 12.70
CA PRO A 56 11.19 15.35 11.70
C PRO A 56 10.66 15.73 10.32
N VAL A 57 11.43 15.44 9.28
CA VAL A 57 11.09 15.76 7.89
C VAL A 57 11.04 14.47 7.09
N PHE A 58 10.12 14.37 6.14
CA PHE A 58 10.16 13.37 5.07
C PHE A 58 10.24 14.07 3.73
N ALA A 59 11.17 13.67 2.88
CA ALA A 59 11.33 14.20 1.54
C ALA A 59 11.45 13.05 0.55
N ALA A 60 10.60 13.09 -0.48
CA ALA A 60 10.73 12.22 -1.64
C ALA A 60 11.76 12.81 -2.61
N ASP A 61 12.99 12.29 -2.59
CA ASP A 61 14.10 12.80 -3.39
C ASP A 61 14.17 12.07 -4.73
N ILE A 62 13.49 12.64 -5.70
CA ILE A 62 13.45 12.17 -7.08
C ILE A 62 14.78 12.42 -7.81
N LYS A 63 15.41 13.56 -7.53
CA LYS A 63 16.58 14.04 -8.26
C LYS A 63 17.88 13.46 -7.70
N GLY A 64 17.84 12.95 -6.46
CA GLY A 64 18.99 12.43 -5.73
C GLY A 64 19.86 13.53 -5.10
N ASP A 65 19.41 14.77 -5.16
CA ASP A 65 20.21 15.96 -4.83
C ASP A 65 20.17 16.32 -3.34
N LEU A 66 19.26 15.73 -2.56
CA LEU A 66 19.03 16.10 -1.16
C LEU A 66 19.94 15.35 -0.18
N SER A 67 20.47 14.20 -0.59
CA SER A 67 21.26 13.32 0.29
C SER A 67 22.51 13.97 0.90
N GLY A 68 23.05 15.03 0.31
CA GLY A 68 24.18 15.79 0.86
C GLY A 68 23.89 16.49 2.19
N VAL A 69 22.64 16.68 2.58
CA VAL A 69 22.29 17.29 3.88
C VAL A 69 22.85 16.53 5.10
N ALA A 70 23.24 15.26 4.90
CA ALA A 70 23.95 14.44 5.87
C ALA A 70 25.40 14.90 6.17
N THR A 71 25.98 15.77 5.36
CA THR A 71 27.36 16.26 5.50
C THR A 71 27.40 17.79 5.62
N ILE A 72 28.53 18.29 6.13
CA ILE A 72 28.75 19.72 6.33
C ILE A 72 28.75 20.44 4.98
N GLY A 73 28.06 21.58 4.90
CA GLY A 73 28.03 22.44 3.72
C GLY A 73 29.33 23.19 3.42
N GLY A 74 29.24 24.18 2.54
CA GLY A 74 30.39 24.97 2.08
C GLY A 74 31.17 24.32 0.94
N ASN A 75 30.62 23.28 0.32
CA ASN A 75 31.22 22.57 -0.82
C ASN A 75 31.15 23.35 -2.16
N LYS A 76 30.45 24.48 -2.21
CA LYS A 76 30.30 25.34 -3.39
C LYS A 76 30.70 26.77 -3.07
N GLU A 77 31.59 27.34 -3.85
CA GLU A 77 32.08 28.72 -3.66
C GLU A 77 30.95 29.74 -3.71
N SER A 78 29.97 29.55 -4.61
CA SER A 78 28.79 30.43 -4.72
C SER A 78 27.92 30.46 -3.46
N VAL A 79 27.94 29.39 -2.66
CA VAL A 79 27.23 29.33 -1.37
C VAL A 79 28.01 30.12 -0.33
N THR A 80 29.32 29.91 -0.23
CA THR A 80 30.19 30.62 0.72
C THR A 80 30.16 32.13 0.48
N GLN A 81 30.28 32.58 -0.78
CA GLN A 81 30.19 34.00 -1.13
C GLN A 81 28.85 34.62 -0.73
N ARG A 82 27.74 33.86 -0.84
CA ARG A 82 26.40 34.34 -0.45
C ARG A 82 26.22 34.40 1.06
N VAL A 83 26.82 33.48 1.81
CA VAL A 83 26.86 33.52 3.28
C VAL A 83 27.59 34.77 3.75
N GLU A 84 28.72 35.09 3.13
CA GLU A 84 29.50 36.30 3.42
C GLU A 84 28.75 37.58 3.06
N SER A 85 28.15 37.64 1.86
CA SER A 85 27.46 38.86 1.37
C SER A 85 26.29 39.31 2.26
N TYR A 86 25.63 38.37 2.93
CA TYR A 86 24.50 38.67 3.83
C TYR A 86 24.88 38.65 5.31
N HIS A 87 26.18 38.53 5.63
CA HIS A 87 26.68 38.47 7.01
C HIS A 87 25.95 37.41 7.85
N LEU A 88 25.66 36.24 7.26
CA LEU A 88 24.80 35.25 7.91
C LEU A 88 25.45 34.63 9.15
N ALA A 89 26.78 34.61 9.23
CA ALA A 89 27.51 34.17 10.43
C ALA A 89 27.11 34.98 11.68
N ASP A 90 26.89 36.29 11.53
CA ASP A 90 26.46 37.18 12.62
C ASP A 90 25.01 36.89 13.05
N LYS A 91 24.23 36.26 12.16
CA LYS A 91 22.85 35.81 12.39
C LYS A 91 22.77 34.35 12.85
N GLY A 92 23.92 33.76 13.20
CA GLY A 92 24.02 32.40 13.74
C GLY A 92 23.94 31.29 12.68
N PHE A 93 24.18 31.59 11.41
CA PHE A 93 24.40 30.58 10.37
C PHE A 93 25.71 29.84 10.61
N LYS A 94 25.70 28.52 10.44
CA LYS A 94 26.93 27.72 10.43
C LYS A 94 26.77 26.54 9.48
N PHE A 95 27.82 26.25 8.71
CA PHE A 95 27.83 25.00 7.97
C PHE A 95 27.85 23.82 8.95
N GLN A 96 26.94 22.87 8.76
CA GLN A 96 26.79 21.71 9.64
C GLN A 96 26.06 20.56 8.94
N ALA A 97 26.22 19.36 9.49
CA ALA A 97 25.47 18.19 9.07
C ALA A 97 24.14 18.05 9.85
N PHE A 98 23.21 17.30 9.26
CA PHE A 98 21.93 16.97 9.85
C PHE A 98 21.72 15.46 10.00
N PRO A 99 20.93 15.01 10.98
CA PRO A 99 20.60 13.60 11.12
C PRO A 99 19.71 13.16 9.97
N VAL A 100 20.15 12.15 9.21
CA VAL A 100 19.46 11.66 8.01
C VAL A 100 19.19 10.16 8.12
N GLN A 101 17.99 9.76 7.68
CA GLN A 101 17.63 8.36 7.46
C GLN A 101 17.26 8.16 5.98
N PHE A 102 17.99 7.27 5.30
CA PHE A 102 17.70 6.91 3.91
C PHE A 102 16.68 5.77 3.84
N TRP A 103 15.71 5.90 2.95
CA TRP A 103 14.65 4.95 2.66
C TRP A 103 14.62 4.63 1.18
N ASP A 104 14.25 3.41 0.81
CA ASP A 104 14.13 2.97 -0.57
C ASP A 104 13.05 1.89 -0.68
N VAL A 105 12.23 1.92 -1.72
CA VAL A 105 11.23 0.87 -1.96
C VAL A 105 11.89 -0.42 -2.46
N PHE A 106 13.01 -0.33 -3.18
CA PHE A 106 13.75 -1.48 -3.71
C PHE A 106 14.90 -1.93 -2.77
N GLY A 107 15.15 -1.19 -1.68
CA GLY A 107 16.16 -1.54 -0.67
C GLY A 107 17.62 -1.47 -1.16
N GLU A 108 17.92 -0.78 -2.25
CA GLU A 108 19.26 -0.66 -2.82
C GLU A 108 20.04 0.54 -2.28
N GLN A 109 19.37 1.69 -2.17
CA GLN A 109 19.97 2.98 -1.79
C GLN A 109 19.60 3.42 -0.37
N GLY A 110 18.82 2.63 0.36
CA GLY A 110 18.29 2.98 1.66
C GLY A 110 17.69 1.80 2.40
N VAL A 111 17.11 2.07 3.56
CA VAL A 111 16.34 1.07 4.31
C VAL A 111 15.10 0.68 3.51
N PRO A 112 14.84 -0.62 3.30
CA PRO A 112 13.69 -1.05 2.53
C PRO A 112 12.40 -0.62 3.22
N VAL A 113 11.52 0.05 2.48
CA VAL A 113 10.17 0.39 2.93
C VAL A 113 9.19 -0.62 2.36
N ARG A 114 8.35 -1.20 3.21
CA ARG A 114 7.29 -2.12 2.79
C ARG A 114 5.92 -1.69 3.29
N ALA A 115 4.91 -2.08 2.53
CA ALA A 115 3.49 -1.98 2.84
C ALA A 115 2.85 -3.36 2.70
N THR A 116 1.82 -3.69 3.46
CA THR A 116 1.02 -4.87 3.15
C THR A 116 0.00 -4.54 2.05
N VAL A 117 -0.42 -5.54 1.28
CA VAL A 117 -1.50 -5.38 0.29
C VAL A 117 -2.81 -4.98 0.98
N ALA A 118 -3.07 -5.50 2.17
CA ALA A 118 -4.19 -5.09 3.01
C ALA A 118 -4.14 -3.60 3.36
N ASP A 119 -2.98 -3.08 3.77
CA ASP A 119 -2.79 -1.66 4.10
C ASP A 119 -2.94 -0.74 2.87
N MET A 120 -2.52 -1.21 1.70
CA MET A 120 -2.71 -0.48 0.44
C MET A 120 -4.20 -0.31 0.11
N GLY A 121 -4.97 -1.36 0.34
CA GLY A 121 -6.40 -1.39 0.09
C GLY A 121 -6.77 -1.40 -1.40
N PRO A 122 -8.05 -1.63 -1.72
CA PRO A 122 -8.50 -1.82 -3.10
C PRO A 122 -8.39 -0.55 -3.95
N LEU A 123 -8.56 0.65 -3.36
CA LEU A 123 -8.54 1.91 -4.11
C LEU A 123 -7.16 2.22 -4.70
N LEU A 124 -6.11 2.17 -3.87
CA LEU A 124 -4.75 2.46 -4.30
C LEU A 124 -4.23 1.33 -5.20
N LEU A 125 -4.56 0.09 -4.87
CA LEU A 125 -4.18 -1.05 -5.69
C LEU A 125 -4.87 -1.03 -7.07
N SER A 126 -6.12 -0.58 -7.16
CA SER A 126 -6.79 -0.33 -8.44
C SER A 126 -6.05 0.66 -9.32
N ARG A 127 -5.53 1.77 -8.76
CA ARG A 127 -4.70 2.73 -9.51
C ARG A 127 -3.40 2.08 -9.97
N LEU A 128 -2.72 1.38 -9.06
CA LEU A 128 -1.45 0.72 -9.34
C LEU A 128 -1.58 -0.28 -10.51
N LEU A 129 -2.64 -1.09 -10.47
CA LEU A 129 -3.00 -2.08 -11.50
C LEU A 129 -3.69 -1.48 -12.74
N SER A 130 -3.98 -0.17 -12.74
CA SER A 130 -4.68 0.53 -13.83
C SER A 130 -6.05 -0.08 -14.17
N LEU A 131 -6.80 -0.45 -13.14
CA LEU A 131 -8.11 -1.07 -13.27
C LEU A 131 -9.18 -0.04 -13.66
N ASN A 132 -10.14 -0.46 -14.49
CA ASN A 132 -11.35 0.31 -14.73
C ASN A 132 -12.34 0.21 -13.55
N ASP A 133 -13.45 0.96 -13.60
CA ASP A 133 -14.44 1.01 -12.52
C ASP A 133 -15.01 -0.36 -12.17
N THR A 134 -15.35 -1.18 -13.17
CA THR A 134 -15.89 -2.54 -12.97
C THR A 134 -14.87 -3.45 -12.30
N GLN A 135 -13.61 -3.41 -12.75
CA GLN A 135 -12.52 -4.21 -12.17
C GLN A 135 -12.20 -3.74 -10.74
N SER A 136 -12.27 -2.43 -10.48
CA SER A 136 -12.08 -1.84 -9.15
C SER A 136 -13.17 -2.22 -8.17
N ALA A 137 -14.42 -2.28 -8.62
CA ALA A 137 -15.54 -2.78 -7.82
C ALA A 137 -15.36 -4.27 -7.48
N VAL A 138 -14.92 -5.08 -8.45
CA VAL A 138 -14.59 -6.49 -8.22
C VAL A 138 -13.44 -6.64 -7.21
N LEU A 139 -12.37 -5.85 -7.34
CA LEU A 139 -11.26 -5.86 -6.38
C LEU A 139 -11.74 -5.48 -4.96
N THR A 140 -12.64 -4.51 -4.85
CA THR A 140 -13.25 -4.13 -3.57
C THR A 140 -14.04 -5.28 -2.95
N ILE A 141 -14.78 -6.03 -3.75
CA ILE A 141 -15.49 -7.24 -3.30
C ILE A 141 -14.51 -8.31 -2.81
N ILE A 142 -13.40 -8.53 -3.53
CA ILE A 142 -12.36 -9.50 -3.15
C ILE A 142 -11.76 -9.16 -1.79
N PHE A 143 -11.42 -7.88 -1.54
CA PHE A 143 -10.94 -7.43 -0.22
C PHE A 143 -11.99 -7.64 0.88
N LYS A 144 -13.27 -7.42 0.57
CA LYS A 144 -14.37 -7.67 1.51
C LYS A 144 -14.49 -9.16 1.85
N ILE A 145 -14.40 -10.06 0.86
CA ILE A 145 -14.40 -11.51 1.07
C ILE A 145 -13.21 -11.94 1.93
N ALA A 146 -12.01 -11.43 1.67
CA ALA A 146 -10.83 -11.73 2.48
C ALA A 146 -11.03 -11.37 3.95
N LYS A 147 -11.58 -10.17 4.21
CA LYS A 147 -11.90 -9.71 5.56
C LYS A 147 -12.95 -10.59 6.24
N ASP A 148 -14.01 -10.96 5.53
CA ASP A 148 -15.09 -11.79 6.08
C ASP A 148 -14.66 -13.24 6.34
N GLN A 149 -13.61 -13.72 5.65
CA GLN A 149 -13.04 -15.05 5.84
C GLN A 149 -11.76 -15.07 6.68
N GLU A 150 -11.37 -13.93 7.27
CA GLU A 150 -10.15 -13.80 8.09
C GLU A 150 -8.88 -14.26 7.34
N LEU A 151 -8.82 -13.94 6.05
CA LEU A 151 -7.69 -14.18 5.17
C LEU A 151 -6.83 -12.91 5.11
N GLU A 152 -5.62 -12.98 5.65
CA GLU A 152 -4.68 -11.87 5.65
C GLU A 152 -3.99 -11.75 4.29
N ILE A 153 -4.10 -10.58 3.66
CA ILE A 153 -3.45 -10.29 2.38
C ILE A 153 -2.21 -9.44 2.66
N ILE A 154 -1.07 -10.09 2.84
CA ILE A 154 0.18 -9.46 3.21
C ILE A 154 0.90 -8.99 1.94
N ASP A 155 1.04 -9.86 0.95
CA ASP A 155 1.81 -9.59 -0.27
C ASP A 155 1.05 -9.91 -1.57
N LEU A 156 1.77 -9.93 -2.71
CA LEU A 156 1.18 -10.22 -4.01
C LEU A 156 0.80 -11.72 -4.18
N LYS A 157 1.55 -12.68 -3.61
CA LYS A 157 1.21 -14.11 -3.70
C LYS A 157 -0.11 -14.40 -2.99
N ASP A 158 -0.38 -13.71 -1.88
CA ASP A 158 -1.64 -13.79 -1.16
C ASP A 158 -2.83 -13.38 -2.02
N LEU A 159 -2.72 -12.21 -2.65
CA LEU A 159 -3.81 -11.69 -3.48
C LEU A 159 -4.01 -12.57 -4.72
N GLN A 160 -2.93 -13.05 -5.34
CA GLN A 160 -3.01 -13.99 -6.46
C GLN A 160 -3.75 -15.27 -6.06
N LYS A 161 -3.40 -15.85 -4.91
CA LYS A 161 -4.04 -17.07 -4.40
C LYS A 161 -5.51 -16.86 -4.06
N LEU A 162 -5.83 -15.71 -3.47
CA LEU A 162 -7.21 -15.32 -3.17
C LEU A 162 -8.04 -15.16 -4.45
N LEU A 163 -7.48 -14.54 -5.48
CA LEU A 163 -8.13 -14.40 -6.80
C LEU A 163 -8.40 -15.77 -7.45
N GLU A 164 -7.43 -16.69 -7.37
CA GLU A 164 -7.59 -18.06 -7.86
C GLU A 164 -8.73 -18.78 -7.11
N TYR A 165 -8.71 -18.72 -5.78
CA TYR A 165 -9.74 -19.33 -4.94
C TYR A 165 -11.14 -18.79 -5.24
N ILE A 166 -11.30 -17.47 -5.32
CA ILE A 166 -12.59 -16.84 -5.63
C ILE A 166 -13.03 -17.16 -7.06
N GLY A 167 -12.10 -17.18 -8.03
CA GLY A 167 -12.41 -17.52 -9.41
C GLY A 167 -12.96 -18.93 -9.56
N ASN A 168 -12.36 -19.90 -8.88
CA ASN A 168 -12.77 -21.30 -8.88
C ASN A 168 -14.10 -21.54 -8.13
N ASN A 169 -14.48 -20.64 -7.22
CA ASN A 169 -15.64 -20.77 -6.35
C ASN A 169 -16.66 -19.63 -6.52
N SER A 170 -16.64 -18.92 -7.64
CA SER A 170 -17.40 -17.66 -7.84
C SER A 170 -18.91 -17.79 -7.53
N ASN A 171 -19.51 -18.93 -7.89
CA ASN A 171 -20.92 -19.24 -7.62
C ASN A 171 -21.30 -19.19 -6.13
N GLN A 172 -20.36 -19.52 -5.23
CA GLN A 172 -20.59 -19.48 -3.78
C GLN A 172 -20.67 -18.03 -3.26
N PHE A 173 -20.00 -17.09 -3.94
CA PHE A 173 -19.94 -15.69 -3.53
C PHE A 173 -21.01 -14.81 -4.18
N THR A 174 -21.52 -15.22 -5.35
CA THR A 174 -22.43 -14.40 -6.17
C THR A 174 -23.65 -13.88 -5.42
N THR A 175 -24.30 -14.73 -4.61
CA THR A 175 -25.55 -14.34 -3.92
C THR A 175 -25.31 -13.28 -2.85
N GLN A 176 -24.19 -13.36 -2.12
CA GLN A 176 -23.91 -12.49 -0.99
C GLN A 176 -23.19 -11.20 -1.39
N TYR A 177 -22.29 -11.30 -2.37
CA TYR A 177 -21.38 -10.20 -2.73
C TYR A 177 -21.65 -9.58 -4.10
N GLY A 178 -22.53 -10.20 -4.90
CA GLY A 178 -22.79 -9.82 -6.28
C GLY A 178 -21.89 -10.57 -7.27
N ASN A 179 -22.11 -10.30 -8.56
CA ASN A 179 -21.44 -11.04 -9.62
C ASN A 179 -19.95 -10.71 -9.72
N ILE A 180 -19.10 -11.74 -9.67
CA ILE A 180 -17.64 -11.63 -9.81
C ILE A 180 -17.25 -12.26 -11.15
N SER A 181 -17.02 -11.43 -12.18
CA SER A 181 -16.71 -11.95 -13.51
C SER A 181 -15.28 -12.52 -13.59
N THR A 182 -15.14 -13.68 -14.24
CA THR A 182 -13.83 -14.30 -14.51
C THR A 182 -12.93 -13.41 -15.37
N ALA A 183 -13.51 -12.60 -16.25
CA ALA A 183 -12.79 -11.61 -17.06
C ALA A 183 -12.13 -10.53 -16.19
N SER A 184 -12.83 -10.03 -15.16
CA SER A 184 -12.26 -9.07 -14.21
C SER A 184 -11.15 -9.68 -13.38
N ILE A 185 -11.33 -10.91 -12.88
CA ILE A 185 -10.27 -11.65 -12.16
C ILE A 185 -9.02 -11.78 -13.02
N GLY A 186 -9.17 -12.21 -14.28
CA GLY A 186 -8.04 -12.35 -15.21
C GLY A 186 -7.35 -11.03 -15.52
N ALA A 187 -8.08 -9.90 -15.54
CA ALA A 187 -7.48 -8.58 -15.71
C ALA A 187 -6.64 -8.17 -14.48
N ILE A 188 -7.16 -8.41 -13.28
CA ILE A 188 -6.43 -8.15 -12.02
C ILE A 188 -5.16 -9.00 -11.96
N GLN A 189 -5.26 -10.31 -12.25
CA GLN A 189 -4.10 -11.21 -12.26
C GLN A 189 -3.01 -10.77 -13.25
N ARG A 190 -3.37 -10.36 -14.47
CA ARG A 190 -2.38 -9.82 -15.42
C ARG A 190 -1.69 -8.57 -14.91
N GLY A 191 -2.44 -7.67 -14.26
CA GLY A 191 -1.86 -6.48 -13.64
C GLY A 191 -0.86 -6.83 -12.54
N LEU A 192 -1.16 -7.83 -11.71
CA LEU A 192 -0.24 -8.30 -10.66
C LEU A 192 1.07 -8.84 -11.25
N ILE A 193 0.98 -9.63 -12.32
CA ILE A 193 2.16 -10.15 -13.04
C ILE A 193 3.01 -9.00 -13.61
N THR A 194 2.38 -7.94 -14.15
CA THR A 194 3.10 -6.75 -14.62
C THR A 194 3.83 -6.05 -13.48
N LEU A 195 3.19 -5.90 -12.31
CA LEU A 195 3.83 -5.29 -11.15
C LEU A 195 5.02 -6.09 -10.62
N GLU A 196 4.92 -7.42 -10.59
CA GLU A 196 6.03 -8.31 -10.22
C GLU A 196 7.21 -8.17 -11.19
N HIS A 197 6.92 -8.11 -12.50
CA HIS A 197 7.95 -7.86 -13.50
C HIS A 197 8.65 -6.50 -13.31
N ASP A 198 7.91 -5.49 -12.86
CA ASP A 198 8.44 -4.15 -12.58
C ASP A 198 9.16 -4.07 -11.21
N GLY A 199 9.28 -5.19 -10.48
CA GLY A 199 9.96 -5.28 -9.19
C GLY A 199 9.18 -4.69 -8.01
N ALA A 200 7.87 -4.46 -8.18
CA ALA A 200 7.02 -3.90 -7.14
C ALA A 200 6.66 -4.94 -6.05
N ASP A 201 6.96 -6.22 -6.25
CA ASP A 201 6.82 -7.28 -5.25
C ASP A 201 7.66 -6.99 -3.99
N GLN A 202 8.84 -6.39 -4.15
CA GLN A 202 9.72 -6.01 -3.04
C GLN A 202 9.10 -4.99 -2.07
N PHE A 203 8.15 -4.19 -2.57
CA PHE A 203 7.40 -3.22 -1.78
C PHE A 203 6.34 -3.88 -0.90
N PHE A 204 5.79 -5.02 -1.31
CA PHE A 204 4.69 -5.67 -0.61
C PHE A 204 5.19 -6.74 0.34
N GLY A 205 4.97 -6.54 1.64
CA GLY A 205 5.35 -7.51 2.66
C GLY A 205 5.60 -6.92 4.04
N GLU A 206 6.27 -7.71 4.88
CA GLU A 206 6.62 -7.34 6.26
C GLU A 206 8.17 -7.34 6.47
N PRO A 207 8.71 -6.56 7.43
CA PRO A 207 7.98 -5.68 8.33
C PRO A 207 7.44 -4.45 7.62
N ASN A 208 6.17 -4.18 7.88
CA ASN A 208 5.44 -3.04 7.36
C ASN A 208 5.92 -1.75 8.03
N LEU A 209 6.03 -0.64 7.28
CA LEU A 209 6.57 0.61 7.81
C LEU A 209 5.83 1.10 9.07
N ASN A 210 6.55 1.25 10.17
CA ASN A 210 6.03 1.93 11.35
C ASN A 210 6.20 3.45 11.19
N ILE A 211 5.08 4.18 11.17
CA ILE A 211 5.09 5.64 11.03
C ILE A 211 5.89 6.34 12.13
N ASN A 212 5.95 5.77 13.34
CA ASN A 212 6.73 6.35 14.44
C ASN A 212 8.25 6.35 14.17
N ASP A 213 8.73 5.47 13.29
CA ASP A 213 10.15 5.44 12.91
C ASP A 213 10.52 6.65 12.04
N LEU A 214 9.54 7.28 11.39
CA LEU A 214 9.75 8.54 10.67
C LEU A 214 9.78 9.77 11.58
N MET A 215 9.35 9.64 12.84
CA MET A 215 9.17 10.76 13.78
C MET A 215 10.34 10.92 14.77
N GLN A 216 11.47 10.29 14.48
CA GLN A 216 12.62 10.26 15.37
C GLN A 216 13.37 11.60 15.43
N THR A 217 14.06 11.83 16.53
CA THR A 217 14.97 12.97 16.76
C THR A 217 16.34 12.46 17.20
N VAL A 218 17.41 13.18 16.85
CA VAL A 218 18.77 12.94 17.33
C VAL A 218 19.24 14.18 18.07
N GLY A 219 19.33 14.09 19.40
CA GLY A 219 19.44 15.27 20.26
C GLY A 219 18.21 16.17 20.08
N ASP A 220 18.44 17.46 19.89
CA ASP A 220 17.35 18.43 19.65
C ASP A 220 16.92 18.52 18.18
N LYS A 221 17.60 17.79 17.27
CA LYS A 221 17.31 17.85 15.83
C LYS A 221 16.34 16.75 15.38
N GLY A 222 15.37 17.11 14.54
CA GLY A 222 14.47 16.15 13.87
C GLY A 222 15.21 15.39 12.77
N VAL A 223 14.97 14.08 12.64
CA VAL A 223 15.57 13.28 11.57
C VAL A 223 14.99 13.69 10.22
N ILE A 224 15.84 13.89 9.22
CA ILE A 224 15.46 14.11 7.83
C ILE A 224 15.40 12.75 7.13
N ASN A 225 14.21 12.25 6.90
CA ASN A 225 13.93 11.02 6.18
C ASN A 225 13.93 11.29 4.68
N ILE A 226 14.86 10.68 3.94
CA ILE A 226 14.99 10.85 2.50
C ILE A 226 14.63 9.53 1.82
N LEU A 227 13.56 9.55 1.03
CA LEU A 227 13.22 8.45 0.14
C LEU A 227 13.98 8.61 -1.17
N ALA A 228 14.87 7.68 -1.49
CA ALA A 228 15.49 7.58 -2.80
C ALA A 228 14.42 7.17 -3.82
N ALA A 229 14.08 8.07 -4.74
CA ALA A 229 13.00 7.89 -5.70
C ALA A 229 13.45 7.99 -7.18
N ASP A 230 14.75 8.04 -7.43
CA ASP A 230 15.36 8.08 -8.76
C ASP A 230 14.94 6.87 -9.62
N LYS A 231 15.00 5.66 -9.08
CA LYS A 231 14.47 4.46 -9.76
C LYS A 231 12.95 4.43 -9.84
N LEU A 232 12.28 4.90 -8.79
CA LEU A 232 10.81 4.95 -8.74
C LEU A 232 10.24 5.87 -9.82
N MET A 233 11.01 6.86 -10.30
CA MET A 233 10.59 7.73 -11.39
C MET A 233 10.39 6.97 -12.71
N ASN A 234 11.09 5.85 -12.92
CA ASN A 234 10.85 4.98 -14.07
C ASN A 234 9.48 4.27 -13.97
N SER A 235 8.90 4.23 -12.77
CA SER A 235 7.59 3.65 -12.48
C SER A 235 6.67 4.66 -11.75
N PRO A 236 6.19 5.74 -12.42
CA PRO A 236 5.42 6.81 -11.79
C PRO A 236 4.18 6.35 -11.02
N LYS A 237 3.55 5.25 -11.46
CA LYS A 237 2.40 4.64 -10.77
C LYS A 237 2.78 4.09 -9.39
N VAL A 238 3.93 3.44 -9.27
CA VAL A 238 4.44 2.92 -8.00
C VAL A 238 4.76 4.08 -7.06
N TYR A 239 5.48 5.10 -7.56
CA TYR A 239 5.80 6.31 -6.80
C TYR A 239 4.57 7.00 -6.23
N THR A 240 3.59 7.30 -7.08
CA THR A 240 2.37 8.01 -6.67
C THR A 240 1.54 7.18 -5.70
N THR A 241 1.42 5.87 -5.96
CA THR A 241 0.72 4.94 -5.06
C THR A 241 1.40 4.87 -3.69
N PHE A 242 2.73 4.79 -3.65
CA PHE A 242 3.51 4.79 -2.41
C PHE A 242 3.26 6.05 -1.58
N LEU A 243 3.40 7.23 -2.18
CA LEU A 243 3.21 8.49 -1.45
C LEU A 243 1.77 8.63 -0.94
N MET A 244 0.81 8.20 -1.75
CA MET A 244 -0.60 8.21 -1.36
C MET A 244 -0.91 7.26 -0.21
N TRP A 245 -0.33 6.06 -0.26
CA TRP A 245 -0.41 5.11 0.83
C TRP A 245 0.22 5.69 2.10
N LEU A 246 1.41 6.28 2.01
CA LEU A 246 2.10 6.86 3.16
C LEU A 246 1.29 7.99 3.80
N MET A 247 0.71 8.88 3.00
CA MET A 247 -0.20 9.93 3.49
C MET A 247 -1.45 9.37 4.18
N THR A 248 -2.04 8.33 3.60
CA THR A 248 -3.24 7.69 4.16
C THR A 248 -2.91 6.99 5.48
N LYS A 249 -1.83 6.21 5.51
CA LYS A 249 -1.34 5.52 6.71
C LYS A 249 -1.03 6.50 7.83
N LEU A 250 -0.38 7.62 7.51
CA LEU A 250 -0.10 8.68 8.46
C LEU A 250 -1.39 9.28 9.04
N PHE A 251 -2.39 9.56 8.19
CA PHE A 251 -3.69 10.08 8.63
C PHE A 251 -4.41 9.09 9.56
N ASP A 252 -4.36 7.79 9.25
CA ASP A 252 -5.04 6.74 10.02
C ASP A 252 -4.37 6.46 11.36
N VAL A 253 -3.03 6.47 11.42
CA VAL A 253 -2.24 6.16 12.62
C VAL A 253 -2.15 7.35 13.58
N MET A 254 -2.07 8.58 13.07
CA MET A 254 -1.80 9.73 13.92
C MET A 254 -3.02 10.12 14.76
N PRO A 255 -2.82 10.55 16.03
CA PRO A 255 -3.90 11.12 16.83
C PRO A 255 -4.24 12.54 16.37
N GLU A 256 -5.47 12.98 16.63
CA GLU A 256 -5.83 14.39 16.50
C GLU A 256 -5.24 15.18 17.68
N ILE A 257 -4.45 16.20 17.38
CA ILE A 257 -3.76 17.02 18.39
C ILE A 257 -4.09 18.51 18.28
N GLY A 258 -4.91 18.91 17.30
CA GLY A 258 -5.36 20.30 17.11
C GLY A 258 -4.27 21.18 16.50
N ASP A 259 -4.02 22.34 17.12
CA ASP A 259 -3.06 23.35 16.64
C ASP A 259 -1.82 23.41 17.56
N PRO A 260 -0.85 22.49 17.39
CA PRO A 260 0.37 22.46 18.19
C PRO A 260 1.29 23.66 17.88
N ASP A 261 2.19 24.00 18.81
CA ASP A 261 3.15 25.12 18.63
C ASP A 261 4.15 24.89 17.49
N LYS A 262 4.41 23.62 17.17
CA LYS A 262 5.15 23.16 16.00
C LYS A 262 4.56 21.86 15.45
N PRO A 263 4.70 21.56 14.16
CA PRO A 263 4.29 20.28 13.59
C PRO A 263 4.97 19.10 14.29
N LYS A 264 4.30 17.96 14.29
CA LYS A 264 4.92 16.67 14.63
C LYS A 264 5.86 16.19 13.54
N MET A 265 5.57 16.55 12.29
CA MET A 265 6.37 16.18 11.13
C MET A 265 6.01 17.06 9.92
N VAL A 266 6.95 17.19 8.98
CA VAL A 266 6.73 17.87 7.70
C VAL A 266 7.09 16.96 6.53
N PHE A 267 6.22 16.93 5.51
CA PHE A 267 6.43 16.20 4.26
C PHE A 267 6.74 17.16 3.11
N PHE A 268 7.73 16.80 2.30
CA PHE A 268 8.05 17.44 1.02
C PHE A 268 7.86 16.42 -0.10
N PHE A 269 6.97 16.75 -1.04
CA PHE A 269 6.74 15.96 -2.24
C PHE A 269 7.37 16.68 -3.44
N ASP A 270 8.56 16.26 -3.83
CA ASP A 270 9.15 16.73 -5.09
C ASP A 270 8.36 16.17 -6.28
N GLU A 271 8.32 16.96 -7.35
CA GLU A 271 7.48 16.71 -8.54
C GLU A 271 6.04 16.32 -8.20
N ALA A 272 5.42 17.09 -7.31
CA ALA A 272 4.06 16.87 -6.81
C ALA A 272 3.00 16.69 -7.91
N HIS A 273 3.22 17.23 -9.10
CA HIS A 273 2.34 17.06 -10.27
C HIS A 273 2.06 15.59 -10.60
N LEU A 274 2.99 14.68 -10.29
CA LEU A 274 2.82 13.25 -10.51
C LEU A 274 1.66 12.67 -9.70
N LEU A 275 1.41 13.19 -8.49
CA LEU A 275 0.30 12.72 -7.64
C LEU A 275 -1.06 12.92 -8.32
N PHE A 276 -1.19 13.99 -9.09
CA PHE A 276 -2.45 14.47 -9.65
C PHE A 276 -2.65 14.10 -11.13
N THR A 277 -1.57 13.89 -11.88
CA THR A 277 -1.64 13.57 -13.31
C THR A 277 -2.34 12.22 -13.51
N ASP A 278 -3.37 12.23 -14.36
CA ASP A 278 -4.24 11.08 -14.68
C ASP A 278 -4.83 10.35 -13.46
N ALA A 279 -4.94 11.05 -12.32
CA ALA A 279 -5.51 10.47 -11.11
C ALA A 279 -7.05 10.35 -11.25
N PRO A 280 -7.64 9.16 -10.97
CA PRO A 280 -9.08 9.00 -10.95
C PRO A 280 -9.75 9.95 -9.96
N LYS A 281 -10.99 10.35 -10.24
CA LYS A 281 -11.75 11.31 -9.40
C LYS A 281 -11.80 10.90 -7.93
N ALA A 282 -12.08 9.62 -7.65
CA ALA A 282 -12.13 9.09 -6.28
C ALA A 282 -10.80 9.27 -5.52
N LEU A 283 -9.67 9.22 -6.23
CA LEU A 283 -8.37 9.42 -5.61
C LEU A 283 -8.05 10.90 -5.38
N LEU A 284 -8.41 11.78 -6.31
CA LEU A 284 -8.30 13.23 -6.13
C LEU A 284 -9.11 13.70 -4.90
N GLU A 285 -10.33 13.19 -4.74
CA GLU A 285 -11.18 13.46 -3.57
C GLU A 285 -10.52 12.97 -2.28
N LYS A 286 -9.91 11.78 -2.29
CA LYS A 286 -9.17 11.25 -1.14
C LYS A 286 -7.93 12.09 -0.82
N ILE A 287 -7.17 12.55 -1.82
CA ILE A 287 -6.03 13.45 -1.63
C ILE A 287 -6.47 14.74 -0.95
N GLU A 288 -7.50 15.38 -1.49
CA GLU A 288 -8.05 16.62 -0.93
C GLU A 288 -8.49 16.41 0.52
N GLN A 289 -9.19 15.31 0.81
CA GLN A 289 -9.62 14.98 2.15
C GLN A 289 -8.42 14.82 3.11
N VAL A 290 -7.40 14.07 2.70
CA VAL A 290 -6.21 13.84 3.54
C VAL A 290 -5.46 15.15 3.77
N VAL A 291 -5.17 15.94 2.73
CA VAL A 291 -4.50 17.24 2.87
C VAL A 291 -5.28 18.14 3.83
N ARG A 292 -6.61 18.23 3.69
CA ARG A 292 -7.45 19.06 4.56
C ARG A 292 -7.43 18.62 6.02
N LEU A 293 -7.46 17.31 6.28
CA LEU A 293 -7.64 16.77 7.64
C LEU A 293 -6.31 16.51 8.37
N ILE A 294 -5.22 16.23 7.66
CA ILE A 294 -3.94 15.88 8.29
C ILE A 294 -3.31 17.04 9.07
N ARG A 295 -3.75 18.27 8.80
CA ARG A 295 -3.39 19.45 9.59
C ARG A 295 -3.69 19.29 11.08
N SER A 296 -4.87 18.77 11.43
CA SER A 296 -5.28 18.58 12.85
C SER A 296 -4.51 17.45 13.53
N LYS A 297 -3.82 16.61 12.75
CA LYS A 297 -2.86 15.60 13.22
C LYS A 297 -1.45 16.21 13.44
N GLY A 298 -1.28 17.51 13.17
CA GLY A 298 0.00 18.21 13.32
C GLY A 298 1.00 17.93 12.21
N ILE A 299 0.56 17.55 11.02
CA ILE A 299 1.44 17.25 9.88
C ILE A 299 1.42 18.41 8.87
N GLY A 300 2.60 18.89 8.48
CA GLY A 300 2.77 19.81 7.36
C GLY A 300 3.02 19.06 6.06
N ILE A 301 2.46 19.56 4.95
CA ILE A 301 2.68 19.01 3.61
C ILE A 301 3.10 20.15 2.69
N TYR A 302 4.22 19.98 1.99
CA TYR A 302 4.75 20.95 1.06
C TYR A 302 4.86 20.29 -0.30
N PHE A 303 4.08 20.78 -1.26
CA PHE A 303 4.16 20.32 -2.64
C PHE A 303 5.21 21.14 -3.38
N ILE A 304 6.13 20.47 -4.08
CA ILE A 304 7.09 21.11 -4.95
C ILE A 304 6.73 20.76 -6.39
N SER A 305 6.46 21.77 -7.22
CA SER A 305 6.14 21.56 -8.63
C SER A 305 6.78 22.63 -9.51
N GLN A 306 6.59 22.53 -10.83
CA GLN A 306 7.07 23.55 -11.74
C GLN A 306 6.17 24.78 -11.71
N THR A 307 4.85 24.61 -11.69
CA THR A 307 3.87 25.69 -11.64
C THR A 307 2.73 25.38 -10.68
N PRO A 308 2.10 26.39 -10.05
CA PRO A 308 0.88 26.18 -9.28
C PRO A 308 -0.26 25.53 -10.07
N ALA A 309 -0.27 25.68 -11.40
CA ALA A 309 -1.27 25.09 -12.28
C ALA A 309 -1.21 23.55 -12.36
N ASP A 310 -0.14 22.93 -11.85
CA ASP A 310 0.01 21.48 -11.79
C ASP A 310 -0.78 20.85 -10.62
N ILE A 311 -1.30 21.69 -9.72
CA ILE A 311 -2.00 21.27 -8.50
C ILE A 311 -3.50 21.61 -8.63
N PRO A 312 -4.42 20.69 -8.33
CA PRO A 312 -5.86 20.98 -8.36
C PRO A 312 -6.24 22.14 -7.44
N ASP A 313 -7.16 23.01 -7.88
CA ASP A 313 -7.59 24.20 -7.13
C ASP A 313 -8.07 23.88 -5.70
N SER A 314 -8.74 22.75 -5.52
CA SER A 314 -9.25 22.33 -4.20
C SER A 314 -8.13 22.01 -3.20
N VAL A 315 -7.00 21.48 -3.70
CA VAL A 315 -5.78 21.24 -2.92
C VAL A 315 -4.99 22.53 -2.77
N LEU A 316 -4.86 23.32 -3.84
CA LEU A 316 -4.15 24.60 -3.87
C LEU A 316 -4.71 25.58 -2.82
N GLY A 317 -6.03 25.58 -2.60
CA GLY A 317 -6.70 26.34 -1.56
C GLY A 317 -6.36 25.95 -0.12
N GLN A 318 -5.75 24.77 0.09
CA GLN A 318 -5.27 24.31 1.40
C GLN A 318 -3.80 24.69 1.67
N LEU A 319 -3.07 25.19 0.65
CA LEU A 319 -1.64 25.49 0.76
C LEU A 319 -1.43 26.94 1.19
N GLY A 320 -1.16 27.13 2.48
CA GLY A 320 -1.05 28.46 3.08
C GLY A 320 0.29 29.15 2.85
N ASN A 321 1.40 28.42 2.95
CA ASN A 321 2.75 28.97 2.80
C ASN A 321 3.21 28.89 1.32
N ARG A 322 3.79 29.96 0.77
CA ARG A 322 4.15 30.01 -0.65
C ARG A 322 5.59 30.48 -0.87
N VAL A 323 6.30 29.77 -1.76
CA VAL A 323 7.59 30.16 -2.32
C VAL A 323 7.55 29.95 -3.83
N GLN A 324 7.65 31.03 -4.60
CA GLN A 324 7.65 30.99 -6.06
C GLN A 324 9.00 31.47 -6.58
N HIS A 325 9.78 30.55 -7.13
CA HIS A 325 10.99 30.85 -7.90
C HIS A 325 10.64 31.31 -9.32
N ALA A 326 11.65 31.74 -10.07
CA ALA A 326 11.48 32.18 -11.45
C ALA A 326 10.68 31.17 -12.29
N LEU A 327 9.76 31.69 -13.12
CA LEU A 327 9.10 30.95 -14.19
C LEU A 327 9.58 31.52 -15.53
N ARG A 328 9.86 30.65 -16.49
CA ARG A 328 10.29 31.06 -17.82
C ARG A 328 9.11 31.01 -18.77
N ALA A 329 8.62 32.18 -19.18
CA ALA A 329 7.46 32.29 -20.05
C ALA A 329 7.84 32.34 -21.54
N TYR A 330 7.93 31.17 -22.19
CA TYR A 330 8.22 31.07 -23.62
C TYR A 330 6.98 30.84 -24.48
N THR A 331 5.95 30.22 -23.90
CA THR A 331 4.70 29.87 -24.59
C THR A 331 3.50 30.58 -23.98
N PRO A 332 2.34 30.66 -24.68
CA PRO A 332 1.10 31.17 -24.09
C PRO A 332 0.67 30.39 -22.83
N LYS A 333 0.97 29.09 -22.77
CA LYS A 333 0.72 28.25 -21.59
C LYS A 333 1.55 28.74 -20.40
N ASP A 334 2.82 29.06 -20.63
CA ASP A 334 3.72 29.54 -19.58
C ASP A 334 3.33 30.94 -19.10
N GLN A 335 2.91 31.82 -20.00
CA GLN A 335 2.37 33.15 -19.62
C GLN A 335 1.14 33.01 -18.73
N LYS A 336 0.24 32.07 -19.06
CA LYS A 336 -0.90 31.75 -18.19
C LYS A 336 -0.44 31.21 -16.83
N ALA A 337 0.59 30.37 -16.79
CA ALA A 337 1.15 29.86 -15.54
C ALA A 337 1.74 30.98 -14.67
N VAL A 338 2.47 31.94 -15.25
CA VAL A 338 2.98 33.13 -14.54
C VAL A 338 1.84 33.94 -13.93
N LYS A 339 0.80 34.22 -14.73
CA LYS A 339 -0.38 34.96 -14.26
C LYS A 339 -1.10 34.25 -13.12
N VAL A 340 -1.33 32.94 -13.25
CA VAL A 340 -1.95 32.13 -12.18
C VAL A 340 -1.08 32.18 -10.92
N ALA A 341 0.23 32.01 -11.04
CA ALA A 341 1.14 32.09 -9.90
C ALA A 341 1.06 33.45 -9.19
N ALA A 342 1.11 34.55 -9.94
CA ALA A 342 1.00 35.90 -9.39
C ALA A 342 -0.31 36.14 -8.64
N GLN A 343 -1.44 35.67 -9.19
CA GLN A 343 -2.77 35.81 -8.60
C GLN A 343 -2.95 35.04 -7.29
N THR A 344 -2.07 34.09 -7.00
CA THR A 344 -2.15 33.32 -5.77
C THR A 344 -1.53 34.01 -4.55
N PHE A 345 -0.85 35.13 -4.76
CA PHE A 345 -0.20 35.90 -3.71
C PHE A 345 -1.08 37.05 -3.22
N ARG A 346 -0.88 37.43 -1.95
CA ARG A 346 -1.36 38.71 -1.46
C ARG A 346 -0.49 39.82 -2.04
N ALA A 347 -1.11 40.73 -2.78
CA ALA A 347 -0.43 41.81 -3.49
C ALA A 347 0.45 42.68 -2.58
N ASN A 348 1.62 43.06 -3.10
CA ASN A 348 2.52 44.02 -2.50
C ASN A 348 2.51 45.32 -3.33
N PRO A 349 2.14 46.49 -2.76
CA PRO A 349 2.14 47.75 -3.49
C PRO A 349 3.51 48.19 -4.02
N ALA A 350 4.61 47.64 -3.48
CA ALA A 350 5.97 48.03 -3.86
C ALA A 350 6.39 47.51 -5.25
N PHE A 351 5.77 46.45 -5.77
CA PHE A 351 6.10 45.88 -7.08
C PHE A 351 4.95 45.06 -7.69
N ASP A 352 4.95 44.93 -9.02
CA ASP A 352 4.02 44.04 -9.70
C ASP A 352 4.49 42.57 -9.61
N THR A 353 3.64 41.71 -9.03
CA THR A 353 3.97 40.30 -8.77
C THR A 353 4.18 39.51 -10.07
N GLU A 354 3.38 39.77 -11.11
CA GLU A 354 3.45 39.05 -12.39
C GLU A 354 4.77 39.35 -13.12
N THR A 355 5.14 40.63 -13.16
CA THR A 355 6.41 41.11 -13.71
C THR A 355 7.58 40.55 -12.92
N ALA A 356 7.53 40.63 -11.59
CA ALA A 356 8.61 40.17 -10.72
C ALA A 356 8.94 38.68 -10.92
N ILE A 357 7.93 37.81 -11.08
CA ILE A 357 8.15 36.35 -11.33
C ILE A 357 9.07 36.10 -12.53
N SER A 358 8.96 36.92 -13.58
CA SER A 358 9.73 36.77 -14.81
C SER A 358 11.15 37.32 -14.68
N GLU A 359 11.38 38.24 -13.73
CA GLU A 359 12.65 38.93 -13.48
C GLU A 359 13.50 38.26 -12.39
N LEU A 360 12.96 37.27 -11.68
CA LEU A 360 13.66 36.60 -10.58
C LEU A 360 14.98 35.96 -11.07
N GLY A 361 16.06 36.28 -10.35
CA GLY A 361 17.36 35.63 -10.49
C GLY A 361 17.41 34.22 -9.88
N THR A 362 18.53 33.54 -10.04
CA THR A 362 18.74 32.21 -9.42
C THR A 362 18.92 32.33 -7.91
N GLY A 363 18.05 31.66 -7.16
CA GLY A 363 17.99 31.75 -5.70
C GLY A 363 17.19 32.94 -5.16
N GLU A 364 16.63 33.77 -6.05
CA GLU A 364 15.57 34.71 -5.69
C GLU A 364 14.21 34.02 -5.79
N ALA A 365 13.31 34.38 -4.88
CA ALA A 365 11.93 33.92 -4.90
C ALA A 365 10.98 35.02 -4.43
N LEU A 366 9.73 34.88 -4.84
CA LEU A 366 8.60 35.52 -4.20
C LEU A 366 8.12 34.65 -3.05
N VAL A 367 8.11 35.18 -1.83
CA VAL A 367 7.80 34.45 -0.61
C VAL A 367 6.61 35.09 0.10
N SER A 368 5.67 34.26 0.53
CA SER A 368 4.53 34.67 1.35
C SER A 368 4.23 33.58 2.36
N PHE A 369 4.65 33.79 3.60
CA PHE A 369 4.31 32.94 4.74
C PHE A 369 3.14 33.51 5.52
N LEU A 370 2.49 32.66 6.31
CA LEU A 370 1.33 33.06 7.10
C LEU A 370 1.71 33.87 8.33
N ASP A 371 0.87 34.83 8.70
CA ASP A 371 0.92 35.54 9.97
C ASP A 371 0.38 34.69 11.13
N GLU A 372 0.42 35.22 12.36
CA GLU A 372 -0.09 34.53 13.56
C GLU A 372 -1.59 34.20 13.50
N LYS A 373 -2.35 34.90 12.64
CA LYS A 373 -3.77 34.66 12.42
C LYS A 373 -4.02 33.67 11.27
N GLY A 374 -2.97 33.11 10.68
CA GLY A 374 -3.04 32.20 9.55
C GLY A 374 -3.40 32.87 8.22
N ARG A 375 -3.21 34.19 8.11
CA ARG A 375 -3.44 34.95 6.87
C ARG A 375 -2.13 35.09 6.10
N PRO A 376 -2.13 34.99 4.77
CA PRO A 376 -0.92 35.25 3.98
C PRO A 376 -0.40 36.67 4.22
N ASN A 377 0.89 36.79 4.51
CA ASN A 377 1.58 38.08 4.48
C ASN A 377 1.66 38.59 3.03
N GLN A 378 1.93 39.89 2.89
CA GLN A 378 2.23 40.44 1.56
C GLN A 378 3.41 39.69 0.95
N VAL A 379 3.38 39.51 -0.37
CA VAL A 379 4.46 38.82 -1.06
C VAL A 379 5.73 39.66 -1.03
N GLU A 380 6.83 39.05 -0.62
CA GLU A 380 8.16 39.66 -0.58
C GLU A 380 9.03 39.07 -1.69
N ARG A 381 9.79 39.91 -2.38
CA ARG A 381 10.90 39.46 -3.22
C ARG A 381 12.13 39.32 -2.33
N ALA A 382 12.68 38.12 -2.21
CA ALA A 382 13.77 37.81 -1.30
C ALA A 382 14.68 36.72 -1.86
N TYR A 383 15.90 36.64 -1.33
CA TYR A 383 16.83 35.55 -1.59
C TYR A 383 16.61 34.44 -0.58
N ILE A 384 16.46 33.21 -1.06
CA ILE A 384 16.40 32.04 -0.19
C ILE A 384 17.77 31.86 0.46
N LEU A 385 17.77 31.59 1.78
CA LEU A 385 19.00 31.39 2.51
C LEU A 385 19.76 30.18 1.95
N PRO A 386 21.10 30.28 1.86
CA PRO A 386 21.93 29.14 1.50
C PRO A 386 21.73 27.98 2.50
N PRO A 387 21.81 26.72 2.06
CA PRO A 387 21.82 25.57 2.95
C PRO A 387 23.05 25.54 3.83
N GLU A 388 22.89 25.03 5.05
CA GLU A 388 23.96 24.75 6.00
C GLU A 388 24.63 23.39 5.75
N GLY A 389 23.89 22.44 5.19
CA GLY A 389 24.39 21.15 4.73
C GLY A 389 24.97 21.21 3.31
N GLN A 390 25.57 20.10 2.86
CA GLN A 390 26.12 19.99 1.51
C GLN A 390 25.01 20.09 0.46
N ILE A 391 25.25 20.86 -0.61
CA ILE A 391 24.35 20.86 -1.78
C ILE A 391 24.78 19.75 -2.73
N GLY A 392 23.82 18.91 -3.13
CA GLY A 392 24.00 17.84 -4.10
C GLY A 392 24.16 16.46 -3.45
N PRO A 393 24.33 15.41 -4.24
CA PRO A 393 24.33 14.04 -3.75
C PRO A 393 25.50 13.74 -2.81
N LEU A 394 25.25 12.86 -1.85
CA LEU A 394 26.28 12.18 -1.07
C LEU A 394 26.98 11.13 -1.93
N ASP A 395 28.25 10.83 -1.64
CA ASP A 395 28.92 9.70 -2.26
C ASP A 395 28.27 8.36 -1.84
N ALA A 396 28.28 7.39 -2.75
CA ALA A 396 27.60 6.12 -2.56
C ALA A 396 28.17 5.30 -1.38
N GLU A 397 29.48 5.41 -1.11
CA GLU A 397 30.12 4.67 -0.03
C GLU A 397 29.68 5.19 1.34
N THR A 398 29.68 6.51 1.53
CA THR A 398 29.20 7.16 2.76
C THR A 398 27.72 6.87 2.96
N ARG A 399 26.89 6.96 1.90
CA ARG A 399 25.47 6.60 1.98
C ARG A 399 25.29 5.17 2.47
N ASN A 400 25.99 4.20 1.88
CA ASN A 400 25.89 2.80 2.26
C ASN A 400 26.32 2.56 3.71
N LYS A 401 27.42 3.17 4.16
CA LYS A 401 27.87 3.09 5.55
C LYS A 401 26.81 3.63 6.52
N MET A 402 26.23 4.79 6.21
CA MET A 402 25.16 5.38 7.02
C MET A 402 23.94 4.46 7.09
N THR A 403 23.46 3.97 5.95
CA THR A 403 22.33 3.05 5.87
C THR A 403 22.56 1.78 6.69
N GLN A 404 23.69 1.10 6.50
CA GLN A 404 24.00 -0.15 7.22
C GLN A 404 24.20 0.05 8.73
N SER A 405 24.67 1.23 9.14
CA SER A 405 24.83 1.57 10.56
C SER A 405 23.51 1.87 11.27
N SER A 406 22.44 2.15 10.52
CA SER A 406 21.12 2.48 11.08
C SER A 406 20.50 1.28 11.81
N LEU A 407 19.87 1.58 12.96
CA LEU A 407 19.05 0.60 13.68
C LEU A 407 17.85 0.14 12.86
N LEU A 408 17.26 1.03 12.06
CA LEU A 408 16.11 0.73 11.21
C LEU A 408 16.50 -0.24 10.09
N TYR A 409 17.72 -0.13 9.55
CA TYR A 409 18.21 -1.10 8.58
C TYR A 409 18.21 -2.52 9.14
N ARG A 410 18.62 -2.71 10.40
CA ARG A 410 18.60 -4.04 11.05
C ARG A 410 17.19 -4.60 11.20
N HIS A 411 16.20 -3.73 11.40
CA HIS A 411 14.81 -4.15 11.53
C HIS A 411 14.17 -4.48 10.18
N TYR A 412 14.29 -3.57 9.21
CA TYR A 412 13.59 -3.69 7.92
C TYR A 412 14.33 -4.52 6.87
N SER A 413 15.64 -4.75 7.00
CA SER A 413 16.40 -5.52 5.99
C SER A 413 15.92 -6.97 5.83
N GLN A 414 15.35 -7.57 6.87
CA GLN A 414 14.87 -8.95 6.84
C GLN A 414 13.38 -9.00 6.49
N LEU A 415 13.04 -9.71 5.42
CA LEU A 415 11.66 -9.98 5.07
C LEU A 415 11.06 -10.97 6.07
N GLN A 416 9.86 -10.68 6.54
CA GLN A 416 9.09 -11.56 7.43
C GLN A 416 7.98 -12.20 6.62
N ASP A 417 7.98 -13.54 6.56
CA ASP A 417 6.95 -14.34 5.91
C ASP A 417 6.22 -15.16 6.98
N ARG A 418 5.04 -14.69 7.38
CA ARG A 418 4.17 -15.35 8.35
C ARG A 418 2.96 -15.96 7.65
N GLU A 419 2.26 -16.86 8.33
CA GLU A 419 1.07 -17.49 7.78
C GLU A 419 0.02 -16.46 7.35
N SER A 420 -0.45 -16.59 6.11
CA SER A 420 -1.24 -15.61 5.38
C SER A 420 -2.35 -16.28 4.57
N ALA A 421 -3.03 -15.52 3.69
CA ALA A 421 -4.06 -16.09 2.82
C ALA A 421 -3.50 -17.20 1.92
N TYR A 422 -2.25 -17.09 1.49
CA TYR A 422 -1.60 -18.08 0.64
C TYR A 422 -1.57 -19.46 1.30
N GLU A 423 -1.04 -19.58 2.53
CA GLU A 423 -0.92 -20.85 3.24
C GLU A 423 -2.30 -21.45 3.55
N LYS A 424 -3.21 -20.64 4.11
CA LYS A 424 -4.57 -21.08 4.48
C LYS A 424 -5.36 -21.59 3.27
N LEU A 425 -5.26 -20.90 2.13
CA LEU A 425 -5.98 -21.30 0.92
C LEU A 425 -5.35 -22.53 0.25
N ASN A 426 -4.03 -22.67 0.26
CA ASN A 426 -3.38 -23.88 -0.23
C ASN A 426 -3.78 -25.11 0.59
N GLU A 427 -3.82 -24.98 1.92
CA GLU A 427 -4.30 -26.06 2.79
C GLU A 427 -5.76 -26.41 2.48
N ARG A 428 -6.65 -25.42 2.30
CA ARG A 428 -8.05 -25.66 1.91
C ARG A 428 -8.16 -26.36 0.55
N ILE A 429 -7.36 -25.96 -0.43
CA ILE A 429 -7.37 -26.57 -1.78
C ILE A 429 -6.87 -28.02 -1.72
N GLN A 430 -5.83 -28.30 -0.93
CA GLN A 430 -5.31 -29.66 -0.74
C GLN A 430 -6.27 -30.55 0.05
N ASN A 431 -6.98 -29.98 1.03
CA ASN A 431 -7.94 -30.71 1.87
C ASN A 431 -9.35 -30.82 1.25
N THR A 432 -9.63 -30.09 0.17
CA THR A 432 -10.89 -30.27 -0.58
C THR A 432 -10.69 -31.43 -1.55
N PRO A 433 -11.42 -32.55 -1.39
CA PRO A 433 -11.26 -33.68 -2.30
C PRO A 433 -11.58 -33.22 -3.72
N ASN A 434 -10.72 -33.57 -4.67
CA ASN A 434 -10.88 -33.12 -6.05
C ASN A 434 -12.26 -33.55 -6.55
N GLU A 435 -12.97 -32.72 -7.30
CA GLU A 435 -14.32 -33.05 -7.76
C GLU A 435 -14.34 -34.34 -8.62
N LYS A 436 -13.17 -34.65 -9.22
CA LYS A 436 -12.88 -35.94 -9.87
C LYS A 436 -12.81 -37.10 -8.87
N ASP A 437 -12.13 -36.95 -7.74
CA ASP A 437 -12.00 -37.97 -6.71
C ASP A 437 -13.35 -38.26 -6.05
N LEU A 438 -14.17 -37.22 -5.81
CA LEU A 438 -15.55 -37.39 -5.33
C LEU A 438 -16.44 -38.08 -6.37
N LYS A 439 -16.30 -37.75 -7.66
CA LYS A 439 -17.04 -38.43 -8.75
C LYS A 439 -16.55 -39.86 -8.97
N GLU A 440 -15.27 -40.14 -8.77
CA GLU A 440 -14.70 -41.50 -8.86
C GLU A 440 -15.07 -42.34 -7.64
N GLN A 441 -15.03 -41.79 -6.43
CA GLN A 441 -15.52 -42.44 -5.22
C GLN A 441 -17.02 -42.70 -5.30
N ALA A 442 -17.84 -41.72 -5.73
CA ALA A 442 -19.27 -41.92 -5.91
C ALA A 442 -19.58 -42.98 -7.00
N LYS A 443 -18.79 -43.04 -8.08
CA LYS A 443 -18.89 -44.12 -9.09
C LYS A 443 -18.47 -45.48 -8.52
N ALA A 444 -17.40 -45.54 -7.76
CA ALA A 444 -16.89 -46.76 -7.13
C ALA A 444 -17.88 -47.29 -6.07
N GLU A 445 -18.45 -46.42 -5.24
CA GLU A 445 -19.51 -46.77 -4.28
C GLU A 445 -20.79 -47.24 -4.99
N ALA A 446 -21.20 -46.56 -6.06
CA ALA A 446 -22.36 -47.00 -6.86
C ALA A 446 -22.13 -48.36 -7.55
N GLN A 447 -20.91 -48.65 -7.99
CA GLN A 447 -20.53 -49.95 -8.54
C GLN A 447 -20.48 -51.04 -7.45
N ALA A 448 -19.88 -50.75 -6.30
CA ALA A 448 -19.81 -51.67 -5.17
C ALA A 448 -21.21 -52.03 -4.64
N LYS A 449 -22.12 -51.05 -4.57
CA LYS A 449 -23.52 -51.27 -4.15
C LYS A 449 -24.30 -52.12 -5.15
N LYS A 450 -24.09 -51.93 -6.46
CA LYS A 450 -24.66 -52.79 -7.50
C LYS A 450 -24.14 -54.22 -7.46
N GLU A 451 -22.84 -54.39 -7.18
CA GLU A 451 -22.24 -55.73 -7.06
C GLU A 451 -22.75 -56.46 -5.80
N GLN A 452 -22.86 -55.75 -4.67
CA GLN A 452 -23.47 -56.31 -3.45
C GLN A 452 -24.93 -56.73 -3.67
N GLU A 453 -25.74 -55.90 -4.35
CA GLU A 453 -27.12 -56.28 -4.70
C GLU A 453 -27.18 -57.51 -5.62
N ARG A 454 -26.20 -57.68 -6.52
CA ARG A 454 -26.11 -58.84 -7.42
C ARG A 454 -25.76 -60.10 -6.65
N ILE A 455 -24.77 -60.03 -5.77
CA ILE A 455 -24.37 -61.14 -4.88
C ILE A 455 -25.53 -61.52 -3.95
N GLN A 456 -26.24 -60.55 -3.39
CA GLN A 456 -27.42 -60.80 -2.54
C GLN A 456 -28.52 -61.54 -3.32
N LYS A 457 -28.80 -61.12 -4.56
CA LYS A 457 -29.78 -61.78 -5.44
C LYS A 457 -29.36 -63.21 -5.83
N GLU A 458 -28.06 -63.45 -6.06
CA GLU A 458 -27.54 -64.79 -6.33
C GLU A 458 -27.64 -65.70 -5.10
N GLN A 459 -27.30 -65.18 -3.91
CA GLN A 459 -27.46 -65.92 -2.65
C GLN A 459 -28.93 -66.24 -2.35
N ASP A 460 -29.84 -65.28 -2.56
CA ASP A 460 -31.29 -65.51 -2.39
C ASP A 460 -31.82 -66.55 -3.41
N ARG A 461 -31.29 -66.53 -4.64
CA ARG A 461 -31.67 -67.51 -5.67
C ARG A 461 -31.15 -68.90 -5.33
N ALA A 462 -29.90 -69.02 -4.88
CA ALA A 462 -29.31 -70.27 -4.42
C ALA A 462 -30.07 -70.83 -3.21
N ARG A 463 -30.42 -69.97 -2.23
CA ARG A 463 -31.23 -70.35 -1.07
C ARG A 463 -32.61 -70.88 -1.48
N ARG A 464 -33.29 -70.21 -2.41
CA ARG A 464 -34.59 -70.66 -2.95
C ARG A 464 -34.49 -71.98 -3.72
N GLU A 465 -33.40 -72.21 -4.43
CA GLU A 465 -33.16 -73.50 -5.11
C GLU A 465 -32.88 -74.62 -4.12
N GLN A 466 -32.15 -74.33 -3.04
CA GLN A 466 -31.85 -75.27 -1.96
C GLN A 466 -33.13 -75.62 -1.17
N GLU A 467 -33.97 -74.64 -0.84
CA GLU A 467 -35.29 -74.85 -0.23
C GLU A 467 -36.22 -75.72 -1.12
N LYS A 468 -36.17 -75.54 -2.45
CA LYS A 468 -36.90 -76.40 -3.40
C LYS A 468 -36.37 -77.83 -3.47
N LEU A 469 -35.04 -78.01 -3.39
CA LEU A 469 -34.38 -79.31 -3.35
C LEU A 469 -34.73 -80.06 -2.05
N ASP A 470 -34.74 -79.36 -0.92
CA ASP A 470 -35.10 -79.92 0.37
C ASP A 470 -36.59 -80.27 0.45
N GLN A 471 -37.47 -79.45 -0.13
CA GLN A 471 -38.88 -79.81 -0.29
C GLN A 471 -39.07 -81.06 -1.16
N LYS A 472 -38.36 -81.17 -2.29
CA LYS A 472 -38.40 -82.38 -3.13
C LYS A 472 -37.93 -83.64 -2.38
N LYS A 473 -36.80 -83.56 -1.66
CA LYS A 473 -36.31 -84.65 -0.80
C LYS A 473 -37.29 -85.03 0.30
N SER A 474 -37.96 -84.06 0.93
CA SER A 474 -38.98 -84.34 1.94
C SER A 474 -40.23 -85.04 1.35
N THR A 475 -40.57 -84.72 0.11
CA THR A 475 -41.73 -85.29 -0.59
C THR A 475 -41.42 -86.70 -1.09
N GLU A 476 -40.19 -86.96 -1.53
CA GLU A 476 -39.70 -88.30 -1.86
C GLU A 476 -39.57 -89.20 -0.62
N ASN A 477 -39.04 -88.68 0.50
CA ASN A 477 -38.99 -89.42 1.76
C ASN A 477 -40.38 -89.77 2.30
N LYS A 478 -41.36 -88.86 2.19
CA LYS A 478 -42.77 -89.15 2.56
C LYS A 478 -43.38 -90.22 1.65
N ARG A 479 -43.09 -90.22 0.35
CA ARG A 479 -43.53 -91.28 -0.59
C ARG A 479 -42.84 -92.62 -0.32
N PHE A 480 -41.57 -92.62 0.03
CA PHE A 480 -40.80 -93.82 0.37
C PHE A 480 -41.33 -94.46 1.66
N TRP A 481 -41.47 -93.70 2.75
CA TRP A 481 -42.04 -94.18 4.01
C TRP A 481 -43.53 -94.57 3.89
N GLY A 482 -44.30 -93.87 3.07
CA GLY A 482 -45.68 -94.25 2.74
C GLY A 482 -45.77 -95.60 2.03
N LYS A 483 -44.86 -95.89 1.10
CA LYS A 483 -44.76 -97.21 0.46
C LYS A 483 -44.33 -98.30 1.45
N VAL A 484 -43.31 -98.07 2.26
CA VAL A 484 -42.83 -99.03 3.28
C VAL A 484 -43.92 -99.37 4.32
N MET A 485 -44.72 -98.38 4.75
CA MET A 485 -45.87 -98.62 5.63
C MET A 485 -46.93 -99.51 4.99
N SER A 486 -47.22 -99.30 3.70
CA SER A 486 -48.24 -100.08 2.97
C SER A 486 -47.79 -101.50 2.59
N SER A 487 -46.51 -101.71 2.29
CA SER A 487 -46.00 -102.99 1.76
C SER A 487 -45.34 -103.89 2.80
N VAL A 488 -44.85 -103.34 3.92
CA VAL A 488 -44.11 -104.12 4.95
C VAL A 488 -44.86 -104.13 6.27
N VAL A 489 -45.32 -102.96 6.75
CA VAL A 489 -45.89 -102.84 8.11
C VAL A 489 -47.35 -103.32 8.16
N ALA A 490 -48.17 -102.96 7.17
CA ALA A 490 -49.59 -103.36 7.14
C ALA A 490 -49.82 -104.89 7.03
N PRO A 491 -49.04 -105.66 6.25
CA PRO A 491 -49.15 -107.13 6.25
C PRO A 491 -48.69 -107.77 7.56
N LEU A 492 -47.59 -107.28 8.16
CA LEU A 492 -47.05 -107.77 9.44
C LEU A 492 -48.02 -107.55 10.62
N ALA A 493 -48.68 -106.39 10.68
CA ALA A 493 -49.68 -106.09 11.70
C ALA A 493 -50.93 -106.97 11.55
N LYS A 494 -51.33 -107.30 10.31
CA LYS A 494 -52.46 -108.20 10.02
C LYS A 494 -52.15 -109.66 10.36
N GLN A 495 -50.88 -110.06 10.23
CA GLN A 495 -50.41 -111.40 10.58
C GLN A 495 -50.25 -111.59 12.11
N LEU A 496 -49.86 -110.53 12.83
CA LEU A 496 -49.81 -110.51 14.31
C LEU A 496 -51.20 -110.46 14.97
N MET A 497 -52.16 -109.73 14.40
CA MET A 497 -53.54 -109.74 14.93
C MET A 497 -54.24 -111.10 14.73
N ASN A 498 -53.97 -111.80 13.62
CA ASN A 498 -54.54 -113.13 13.38
C ASN A 498 -53.92 -114.25 14.22
N SER A 499 -52.74 -114.05 14.82
CA SER A 499 -52.15 -115.02 15.75
C SER A 499 -52.64 -114.84 17.20
N PHE A 500 -53.11 -113.65 17.57
CA PHE A 500 -53.66 -113.37 18.90
C PHE A 500 -55.14 -113.78 19.08
N LEU A 501 -55.92 -113.91 18.00
CA LEU A 501 -57.35 -114.26 18.06
C LEU A 501 -57.65 -115.78 18.01
N LYS A 502 -56.62 -116.65 18.01
CA LYS A 502 -56.77 -118.10 18.18
C LYS A 502 -56.21 -118.57 19.53
N LYS A 503 -56.80 -118.09 20.63
CA LYS A 503 -56.67 -118.73 21.95
C LYS A 503 -57.74 -118.22 22.93
N LYS A 504 -59.00 -118.55 22.67
CA LYS A 504 -59.99 -119.12 23.59
C LYS A 504 -61.34 -119.18 22.92
#